data_AF-A0A952YLZ0-F1
#
_entry.id   AF-A0A952YLZ0-F1
#
_cell.length_a   1.000
_cell.length_b   1.000
_cell.length_c   1.000
_cell.angle_alpha   90.00
_cell.angle_beta   90.00
_cell.angle_gamma   90.00
#
_symmetry.space_group_name_H-M   'P 1'
#
loop_
_entity.id
_entity.type
_entity.pdbx_description
1 polymer ?
#
loop_
_entity_poly.entity_id
_entity_poly.type
_entity_poly.pdbx_seq_one_letter_code
_entity_poly.pdbx_strand_id
1 'polypeptide(L)'
;MITEFVQFALPPGITREAVVAGMHEVAPRWQREADLIRKTFIYDPANGIAGAFYLWKNRAAAEAAHNEAWRQRIRASYGSEPTLTYFETPLVVDNALGQVIAEVR
;
A
#
# COMPACT_ATOMS: atom_id res chain seq x y z
N MET A 1 10.12 -9.04 9.34
CA MET A 1 9.54 -8.05 8.37
C MET A 1 8.06 -7.95 8.65
N ILE A 2 7.34 -6.96 8.10
CA ILE A 2 5.88 -6.89 8.25
C ILE A 2 5.16 -6.71 6.92
N THR A 3 3.97 -7.29 6.82
CA THR A 3 2.98 -6.91 5.81
C THR A 3 2.01 -5.92 6.41
N GLU A 4 1.81 -4.82 5.73
CA GLU A 4 0.77 -3.84 6.03
C GLU A 4 -0.28 -3.88 4.93
N PHE A 5 -1.54 -4.03 5.33
CA PHE A 5 -2.68 -3.89 4.44
C PHE A 5 -3.34 -2.53 4.66
N VAL A 6 -3.30 -1.70 3.62
CA VAL A 6 -3.94 -0.38 3.59
C VAL A 6 -5.13 -0.42 2.64
N GLN A 7 -6.28 0.08 3.11
CA GLN A 7 -7.48 0.23 2.30
C GLN A 7 -8.20 1.54 2.62
N PHE A 8 -8.88 2.11 1.64
CA PHE A 8 -9.72 3.29 1.79
C PHE A 8 -10.87 3.24 0.78
N ALA A 9 -11.98 3.88 1.13
CA ALA A 9 -13.16 3.94 0.27
C ALA A 9 -12.91 4.91 -0.88
N LEU A 10 -13.45 4.57 -2.05
CA LEU A 10 -13.38 5.41 -3.23
C LEU A 10 -14.61 6.32 -3.32
N PRO A 11 -14.48 7.54 -3.86
CA PRO A 11 -15.62 8.41 -4.07
C PRO A 11 -16.58 7.79 -5.10
N PRO A 12 -17.91 7.97 -4.94
CA PRO A 12 -18.88 7.46 -5.89
C PRO A 12 -18.60 7.91 -7.31
N GLY A 13 -18.68 6.98 -8.26
CA GLY A 13 -18.53 7.27 -9.70
C GLY A 13 -17.08 7.40 -10.20
N ILE A 14 -16.07 7.21 -9.36
CA ILE A 14 -14.68 7.15 -9.84
C ILE A 14 -14.50 5.94 -10.78
N THR A 15 -13.84 6.17 -11.91
CA THR A 15 -13.59 5.10 -12.88
C THR A 15 -12.36 4.29 -12.52
N ARG A 16 -12.28 3.06 -13.01
CA ARG A 16 -11.09 2.22 -12.89
C ARG A 16 -9.86 2.92 -13.47
N GLU A 17 -10.03 3.59 -14.60
CA GLU A 17 -8.96 4.30 -15.31
C GLU A 17 -8.38 5.42 -14.43
N ALA A 18 -9.24 6.19 -13.75
CA ALA A 18 -8.80 7.24 -12.83
C ALA A 18 -8.07 6.66 -11.62
N VAL A 19 -8.58 5.56 -11.04
CA VAL A 19 -7.90 4.86 -9.93
C VAL A 19 -6.52 4.37 -10.36
N VAL A 20 -6.41 3.69 -11.49
CA VAL A 20 -5.14 3.15 -12.01
C VAL A 20 -4.17 4.26 -12.39
N ALA A 21 -4.65 5.37 -12.97
CA ALA A 21 -3.83 6.54 -13.25
C ALA A 21 -3.22 7.11 -11.95
N GLY A 22 -4.01 7.25 -10.89
CA GLY A 22 -3.53 7.67 -9.58
C GLY A 22 -2.50 6.70 -8.97
N MET A 23 -2.63 5.39 -9.20
CA MET A 23 -1.63 4.40 -8.78
C MET A 23 -0.28 4.62 -9.49
N HIS A 24 -0.31 4.86 -10.81
CA HIS A 24 0.90 5.18 -11.57
C HIS A 24 1.54 6.49 -11.11
N GLU A 25 0.75 7.53 -10.84
CA GLU A 25 1.23 8.83 -10.37
C GLU A 25 2.00 8.71 -9.06
N VAL A 26 1.52 7.90 -8.11
CA VAL A 26 2.15 7.77 -6.80
C VAL A 26 3.25 6.69 -6.75
N ALA A 27 3.34 5.80 -7.74
CA ALA A 27 4.31 4.70 -7.74
C ALA A 27 5.78 5.17 -7.58
N PRO A 28 6.27 6.23 -8.25
CA PRO A 28 7.65 6.70 -8.09
C PRO A 28 7.97 7.23 -6.69
N ARG A 29 6.97 7.67 -5.90
CA ARG A 29 7.18 8.03 -4.50
C ARG A 29 7.49 6.79 -3.67
N TRP A 30 6.67 5.75 -3.81
CA TRP A 30 6.85 4.49 -3.06
C TRP A 30 8.13 3.76 -3.46
N GLN A 31 8.49 3.77 -4.74
CA GLN A 31 9.73 3.17 -5.21
C GLN A 31 10.99 3.79 -4.58
N ARG A 32 10.91 5.03 -4.07
CA ARG A 32 12.01 5.72 -3.38
C ARG A 32 12.07 5.47 -1.88
N GLU A 33 11.07 4.80 -1.29
CA GLU A 33 11.06 4.48 0.14
C GLU A 33 12.09 3.37 0.42
N ALA A 34 13.21 3.72 1.07
CA ALA A 34 14.37 2.82 1.22
C ALA A 34 14.09 1.54 2.04
N ASP A 35 13.07 1.58 2.90
CA ASP A 35 12.67 0.47 3.77
C ASP A 35 11.43 -0.29 3.25
N LEU A 36 10.87 0.16 2.13
CA LEU A 36 9.82 -0.56 1.43
C LEU A 36 10.43 -1.63 0.54
N ILE A 37 10.06 -2.88 0.77
CA ILE A 37 10.54 -4.03 -0.02
C ILE A 37 9.61 -4.26 -1.21
N ARG A 38 8.29 -4.19 -1.01
CA ARG A 38 7.29 -4.39 -2.06
C ARG A 38 6.03 -3.59 -1.76
N LYS A 39 5.39 -3.07 -2.81
CA LYS A 39 4.02 -2.58 -2.77
C LYS A 39 3.20 -3.22 -3.88
N THR A 40 2.08 -3.82 -3.51
CA THR A 40 1.11 -4.41 -4.44
C THR A 40 -0.18 -3.61 -4.35
N PHE A 41 -0.44 -2.78 -5.37
CA PHE A 41 -1.68 -2.03 -5.45
C PHE A 41 -2.90 -2.96 -5.61
N ILE A 42 -4.00 -2.59 -4.97
CA ILE A 42 -5.28 -3.30 -5.11
C ILE A 42 -6.41 -2.33 -5.43
N TYR A 43 -7.39 -2.83 -6.16
CA TYR A 43 -8.64 -2.15 -6.47
C TYR A 43 -9.76 -3.17 -6.44
N ASP A 44 -10.80 -2.87 -5.67
CA ASP A 44 -12.02 -3.66 -5.56
C ASP A 44 -13.20 -2.80 -6.05
N PRO A 45 -13.64 -2.99 -7.31
CA PRO A 45 -14.76 -2.25 -7.87
C PRO A 45 -16.10 -2.63 -7.22
N ALA A 46 -16.24 -3.84 -6.69
CA ALA A 46 -17.51 -4.33 -6.15
C ALA A 46 -17.83 -3.65 -4.82
N ASN A 47 -16.81 -3.41 -3.99
CA ASN A 47 -16.95 -2.74 -2.71
C ASN A 47 -16.55 -1.25 -2.75
N GLY A 48 -16.08 -0.75 -3.89
CA GLY A 48 -15.64 0.64 -4.04
C GLY A 48 -14.42 0.95 -3.17
N ILE A 49 -13.42 0.08 -3.16
CA ILE A 49 -12.22 0.21 -2.32
C ILE A 49 -10.97 0.24 -3.20
N ALA A 50 -9.99 1.04 -2.80
CA ALA A 50 -8.62 0.94 -3.29
C ALA A 50 -7.64 0.84 -2.12
N GLY A 51 -6.42 0.43 -2.42
CA GLY A 51 -5.42 0.21 -1.39
C GLY A 51 -4.14 -0.39 -1.91
N ALA A 52 -3.37 -0.96 -0.98
CA ALA A 52 -2.23 -1.79 -1.31
C ALA A 52 -1.83 -2.69 -0.14
N PHE A 53 -1.19 -3.79 -0.47
CA PHE A 53 -0.32 -4.51 0.45
C PHE A 53 1.08 -3.94 0.36
N TYR A 54 1.74 -3.77 1.50
CA TYR A 54 3.12 -3.32 1.60
C TYR A 54 3.91 -4.34 2.38
N LEU A 55 5.10 -4.68 1.91
CA LEU A 55 6.09 -5.43 2.65
C LEU A 55 7.19 -4.47 3.10
N TRP A 56 7.32 -4.27 4.40
CA TRP A 56 8.30 -3.36 5.00
C TRP A 56 9.36 -4.14 5.76
N LYS A 57 10.57 -3.56 5.86
CA LYS A 57 11.62 -4.11 6.73
C LYS A 57 11.17 -4.19 8.19
N ASN A 58 10.45 -3.16 8.66
CA ASN A 58 9.97 -3.07 10.04
C ASN A 58 8.72 -2.18 10.15
N ARG A 59 8.06 -2.20 11.32
CA ARG A 59 6.84 -1.43 11.59
C ARG A 59 7.05 0.08 11.67
N ALA A 60 8.17 0.54 12.22
CA ALA A 60 8.46 1.96 12.34
C ALA A 60 8.55 2.65 10.96
N ALA A 61 9.12 1.96 9.96
CA ALA A 61 9.17 2.45 8.58
C ALA A 61 7.76 2.60 7.97
N ALA A 62 6.88 1.61 8.18
CA ALA A 62 5.49 1.67 7.72
C ALA A 62 4.73 2.85 8.36
N GLU A 63 4.85 3.01 9.68
CA GLU A 63 4.21 4.10 10.42
C GLU A 63 4.73 5.48 10.01
N ALA A 64 6.04 5.61 9.75
CA ALA A 64 6.64 6.84 9.25
C ALA A 64 6.15 7.20 7.83
N ALA A 65 6.04 6.20 6.94
CA ALA A 65 5.57 6.41 5.57
C ALA A 65 4.07 6.73 5.48
N HIS A 66 3.27 6.14 6.37
CA HIS A 66 1.82 6.34 6.52
C HIS A 66 1.46 7.29 7.66
N ASN A 67 2.28 8.32 7.86
CA ASN A 67 2.06 9.35 8.86
C ASN A 67 0.79 10.20 8.61
N GLU A 68 0.52 11.12 9.53
CA GLU A 68 -0.67 11.97 9.50
C GLU A 68 -0.77 12.83 8.22
N ALA A 69 0.35 13.34 7.70
CA ALA A 69 0.34 14.10 6.45
C ALA A 69 -0.09 13.23 5.25
N TRP A 70 0.35 11.97 5.20
CA TRP A 70 -0.13 11.03 4.19
C TRP A 70 -1.63 10.73 4.35
N ARG A 71 -2.11 10.53 5.59
CA ARG A 71 -3.54 10.29 5.86
C ARG A 71 -4.41 11.47 5.45
N GLN A 72 -3.96 12.70 5.74
CA GLN A 72 -4.62 13.93 5.28
C GLN A 72 -4.73 13.98 3.76
N ARG A 73 -3.68 13.59 3.04
CA ARG A 73 -3.73 13.52 1.57
C ARG A 73 -4.77 12.52 1.08
N ILE A 74 -4.87 11.34 1.69
CA ILE A 74 -5.90 10.35 1.34
C ILE A 74 -7.30 10.92 1.60
N ARG A 75 -7.53 11.54 2.75
CA ARG A 75 -8.80 12.20 3.07
C ARG A 75 -9.14 13.29 2.04
N ALA A 76 -8.17 14.10 1.65
CA ALA A 76 -8.38 15.16 0.66
C ALA A 76 -8.65 14.62 -0.76
N SER A 77 -7.97 13.55 -1.17
CA SER A 77 -8.12 12.97 -2.51
C SER A 77 -9.37 12.11 -2.67
N TYR A 78 -9.76 11.36 -1.63
CA TYR A 78 -10.79 10.32 -1.73
C TYR A 78 -11.96 10.52 -0.76
N GLY A 79 -11.88 11.44 0.18
CA GLY A 79 -12.96 11.73 1.13
C GLY A 79 -13.14 10.69 2.24
N SER A 80 -12.22 9.74 2.38
CA SER A 80 -12.31 8.63 3.35
C SER A 80 -11.07 8.49 4.22
N GLU A 81 -11.23 7.94 5.42
CA GLU A 81 -10.10 7.57 6.29
C GLU A 81 -9.51 6.20 5.87
N PRO A 82 -8.17 6.09 5.70
CA PRO A 82 -7.55 4.80 5.42
C PRO A 82 -7.46 3.91 6.68
N THR A 83 -7.82 2.63 6.51
CA THR A 83 -7.62 1.56 7.50
C THR A 83 -6.30 0.85 7.24
N LEU A 84 -5.50 0.67 8.29
CA LEU A 84 -4.19 0.03 8.25
C LEU A 84 -4.17 -1.19 9.19
N THR A 85 -3.88 -2.37 8.64
CA THR A 85 -3.74 -3.62 9.40
C THR A 85 -2.34 -4.18 9.22
N TYR A 86 -1.72 -4.65 10.29
CA TYR A 86 -0.33 -5.12 10.29
C TYR A 86 -0.24 -6.62 10.60
N PHE A 87 0.70 -7.29 9.95
CA PHE A 87 0.97 -8.71 10.10
C PHE A 87 2.48 -8.95 10.16
N GLU A 88 2.94 -9.81 11.06
CA GLU A 88 4.30 -10.34 10.98
C GLU A 88 4.44 -11.15 9.68
N THR A 89 5.54 -10.97 8.96
CA THR A 89 5.76 -11.62 7.67
C THR A 89 7.16 -12.21 7.62
N PRO A 90 7.32 -13.47 8.06
CA PRO A 90 8.62 -14.12 8.09
C PRO A 90 9.11 -14.55 6.72
N LEU A 91 8.21 -14.77 5.75
CA LEU A 91 8.55 -15.33 4.44
C LEU A 91 7.61 -14.84 3.33
N VAL A 92 8.17 -14.55 2.16
CA VAL A 92 7.45 -14.27 0.91
C VAL A 92 8.02 -15.13 -0.20
N VAL A 93 7.13 -15.76 -0.97
CA VAL A 93 7.47 -16.49 -2.19
C VAL A 93 7.01 -15.66 -3.39
N ASP A 94 7.93 -15.29 -4.27
CA ASP A 94 7.64 -14.58 -5.52
C ASP A 94 8.07 -15.44 -6.71
N ASN A 95 7.09 -16.16 -7.28
CA ASN A 95 7.31 -17.01 -8.44
C ASN A 95 7.58 -16.22 -9.73
N ALA A 96 7.14 -14.96 -9.82
CA ALA A 96 7.37 -14.14 -11.01
C ALA A 96 8.84 -13.72 -11.12
N LEU A 97 9.49 -13.49 -9.98
CA LEU A 97 10.92 -13.19 -9.88
C LEU A 97 11.78 -14.43 -9.58
N GLY A 98 11.17 -15.57 -9.25
CA GLY A 98 11.89 -16.77 -8.81
C GLY A 98 12.62 -16.58 -7.49
N GLN A 99 12.09 -15.73 -6.59
CA GLN A 99 12.75 -15.32 -5.35
C GLN A 99 11.95 -15.70 -4.12
N VAL A 100 12.69 -16.00 -3.04
CA VAL A 100 12.15 -16.09 -1.68
C VAL A 100 12.75 -14.96 -0.87
N ILE A 101 11.90 -14.14 -0.25
CA ILE A 101 12.30 -13.06 0.64
C ILE A 101 11.98 -13.51 2.07
N ALA A 102 13.02 -13.74 2.86
CA ALA A 102 12.90 -14.11 4.26
C ALA A 102 13.23 -12.92 5.16
N GLU A 103 12.67 -12.89 6.37
CA GLU A 103 13.10 -11.92 7.35
C GLU A 103 14.56 -12.15 7.73
N VAL A 104 15.34 -11.08 7.79
CA VAL A 104 16.71 -11.13 8.29
C VAL A 104 16.64 -10.98 9.81
N ARG A 105 17.17 -11.97 10.53
CA ARG A 105 17.33 -11.94 11.98
C ARG A 105 18.61 -11.21 12.37
#